data_AF-A0A8J3IJ47-F1
#
_entry.id   AF-A0A8J3IJ47-F1
#
_cell.length_a   1.000
_cell.length_b   1.000
_cell.length_c   1.000
_cell.angle_alpha   90.00
_cell.angle_beta   90.00
_cell.angle_gamma   90.00
#
_symmetry.space_group_name_H-M   'P 1'
#
loop_
_entity.id
_entity.type
_entity.pdbx_description
1 polymer ?
#
loop_
_entity_poly.entity_id
_entity_poly.type
_entity_poly.pdbx_seq_one_letter_code
_entity_poly.pdbx_strand_id
1 'polypeptide(L)'
;MYLNDILQVCLLALDSRYPRHKVDINEAVLKRYNVKLQSGITTQGCTVSRIIEIFEKIAPTLLRSPAYLLIDASDCAIYLLEYSGEEPAFYIDCCGTILQPRIVYIPP
;
A
#
# COMPACT_ATOMS: atom_id res chain seq x y z
N MET A 1 -1.37 9.38 12.26
CA MET A 1 -0.32 9.94 11.39
C MET A 1 -0.91 10.13 10.02
N TYR A 2 -0.73 11.33 9.48
CA TYR A 2 -1.17 11.69 8.15
C TYR A 2 0.03 12.25 7.41
N LEU A 3 0.27 11.81 6.18
CA LEU A 3 1.37 12.31 5.35
C LEU A 3 0.91 12.34 3.89
N ASN A 4 1.01 13.52 3.29
CA ASN A 4 0.71 13.74 1.88
C ASN A 4 2.03 14.10 1.17
N ASP A 5 2.55 13.17 0.39
CA ASP A 5 3.81 13.28 -0.33
C ASP A 5 3.84 12.24 -1.46
N ILE A 6 4.95 12.05 -2.16
CA ILE A 6 5.06 10.96 -3.12
C ILE A 6 5.07 9.58 -2.43
N LEU A 7 4.61 8.55 -3.14
CA LEU A 7 4.52 7.19 -2.63
C LEU A 7 5.83 6.70 -1.98
N GLN A 8 6.98 6.99 -2.58
CA GLN A 8 8.27 6.60 -2.02
C GLN A 8 8.50 7.17 -0.62
N VAL A 9 8.17 8.44 -0.40
CA VAL A 9 8.32 9.10 0.89
C VAL A 9 7.33 8.53 1.90
N CYS A 10 6.08 8.29 1.49
CA CYS A 10 5.08 7.62 2.33
C CYS A 10 5.54 6.24 2.80
N LEU A 11 6.11 5.44 1.90
CA LEU A 11 6.66 4.12 2.21
C LEU A 11 7.88 4.23 3.14
N LEU A 12 8.85 5.09 2.85
CA LEU A 12 10.02 5.28 3.73
C LEU A 12 9.63 5.76 5.12
N ALA A 13 8.63 6.64 5.23
CA ALA A 13 8.11 7.10 6.51
C ALA A 13 7.43 5.96 7.30
N LEU A 14 6.70 5.08 6.60
CA LEU A 14 6.11 3.88 7.17
C LEU A 14 7.19 2.91 7.69
N ASP A 15 8.21 2.61 6.88
CA ASP A 15 9.30 1.70 7.25
C ASP A 15 10.11 2.23 8.46
N SER A 16 10.36 3.54 8.48
CA SER A 16 11.09 4.20 9.57
C SER A 16 10.34 4.17 10.90
N ARG A 17 9.02 4.42 10.88
CA ARG A 17 8.20 4.53 12.10
C ARG A 17 7.61 3.19 12.54
N TYR A 18 7.37 2.29 11.59
CA TYR A 18 6.68 1.03 11.80
C TYR A 18 7.38 -0.13 11.07
N PRO A 19 8.66 -0.41 11.37
CA PRO A 19 9.50 -1.35 10.61
C PRO A 19 9.03 -2.81 10.63
N ARG A 20 8.11 -3.16 11.54
CA ARG A 20 7.54 -4.51 11.65
C ARG A 20 6.24 -4.68 10.88
N HIS A 21 5.65 -3.59 10.40
CA HIS A 21 4.36 -3.65 9.72
C HIS A 21 4.52 -4.33 8.36
N LYS A 22 3.48 -5.07 8.01
CA LYS A 22 3.36 -5.67 6.69
C LYS A 22 2.43 -4.84 5.85
N VAL A 23 2.60 -4.91 4.55
CA VAL A 23 1.81 -4.15 3.60
C VAL A 23 1.22 -5.12 2.58
N ASP A 24 -0.09 -5.07 2.43
CA ASP A 24 -0.80 -5.72 1.34
C ASP A 24 -0.98 -4.73 0.20
N ILE A 25 -0.80 -5.21 -1.01
CA ILE A 25 -0.89 -4.46 -2.24
C ILE A 25 -2.27 -4.70 -2.85
N ASN A 26 -3.02 -3.64 -3.12
CA ASN A 26 -4.29 -3.73 -3.82
C ASN A 26 -4.05 -3.90 -5.34
N GLU A 27 -4.03 -5.15 -5.79
CA GLU A 27 -3.85 -5.48 -7.21
C GLU A 27 -4.88 -4.84 -8.13
N ALA A 28 -6.12 -4.63 -7.66
CA ALA A 28 -7.16 -4.04 -8.49
C ALA A 28 -6.80 -2.60 -8.82
N VAL A 29 -6.30 -1.85 -7.84
CA VAL A 29 -5.80 -0.48 -8.03
C VAL A 29 -4.59 -0.51 -8.97
N LEU A 30 -3.60 -1.39 -8.76
CA LEU A 30 -2.41 -1.46 -9.62
C LEU A 30 -2.69 -1.89 -11.07
N LYS A 31 -3.63 -2.81 -11.28
CA LYS A 31 -4.05 -3.24 -12.62
C LYS A 31 -4.66 -2.08 -13.41
N ARG A 32 -5.40 -1.17 -12.76
CA ARG A 32 -5.89 0.06 -13.40
C ARG A 32 -4.75 0.95 -13.91
N TYR A 33 -3.56 0.85 -13.32
CA TYR A 33 -2.36 1.59 -13.72
C TYR A 33 -1.47 0.86 -14.72
N ASN A 34 -1.94 -0.25 -15.32
CA ASN A 34 -1.12 -1.13 -16.16
C ASN A 34 0.16 -1.64 -15.45
N VAL A 35 0.22 -1.55 -14.13
CA VAL A 35 1.32 -2.09 -13.34
C VAL A 35 1.05 -3.56 -13.13
N LYS A 36 1.73 -4.39 -13.92
CA LYS A 36 1.64 -5.85 -13.82
C LYS A 36 2.70 -6.36 -12.86
N LEU A 37 2.28 -6.81 -11.69
CA LEU A 37 3.13 -7.62 -10.83
C LEU A 37 3.42 -8.95 -11.53
N GLN A 38 4.68 -9.37 -11.51
CA GLN A 38 5.09 -10.65 -12.08
C GLN A 38 4.44 -11.80 -11.31
N SER A 39 4.11 -12.88 -12.02
CA SER A 39 3.56 -14.09 -11.41
C SER A 39 4.54 -14.63 -10.36
N GLY A 40 4.08 -14.78 -9.12
CA GLY A 40 4.90 -15.20 -7.96
C GLY A 40 5.29 -14.08 -6.99
N ILE A 41 4.95 -12.82 -7.27
CA ILE A 41 5.01 -11.75 -6.25
C ILE A 41 3.79 -11.90 -5.35
N THR A 42 4.01 -12.21 -4.07
CA THR A 42 2.94 -12.19 -3.06
C THR A 42 2.48 -10.76 -2.86
N THR A 43 1.19 -10.51 -2.99
CA THR A 43 0.59 -9.18 -2.75
C THR A 43 0.10 -9.00 -1.32
N GLN A 44 0.32 -10.00 -0.48
CA GLN A 44 -0.01 -9.96 0.94
C GLN A 44 1.26 -10.05 1.79
N GLY A 45 1.27 -9.34 2.91
CA GLY A 45 2.31 -9.51 3.93
C GLY A 45 3.70 -8.98 3.53
N CYS A 46 3.80 -8.07 2.56
CA CYS A 46 5.09 -7.57 2.08
C CYS A 46 5.77 -6.64 3.08
N THR A 47 7.10 -6.64 3.12
CA THR A 47 7.84 -5.55 3.78
C THR A 47 7.88 -4.33 2.89
N VAL A 48 7.98 -3.15 3.51
CA VAL A 48 8.03 -1.89 2.78
C VAL A 48 9.26 -1.81 1.88
N SER A 49 10.43 -2.23 2.37
CA SER A 49 11.65 -2.25 1.56
C SER A 49 11.48 -3.13 0.32
N ARG A 50 10.78 -4.28 0.44
CA ARG A 50 10.51 -5.16 -0.70
C ARG A 50 9.56 -4.51 -1.71
N ILE A 51 8.56 -3.78 -1.25
CA ILE A 51 7.65 -3.00 -2.10
C ILE A 51 8.45 -1.97 -2.91
N ILE A 52 9.30 -1.18 -2.26
CA ILE A 52 10.13 -0.17 -2.93
C ILE A 52 11.01 -0.84 -4.00
N GLU A 53 11.72 -1.92 -3.66
CA GLU A 53 12.57 -2.67 -4.61
C GLU A 53 11.79 -3.17 -5.84
N ILE A 54 10.56 -3.64 -5.65
CA ILE A 54 9.71 -4.12 -6.74
C ILE A 54 9.33 -2.95 -7.65
N PHE A 55 8.79 -1.87 -7.08
CA PHE A 55 8.31 -0.73 -7.86
C PHE A 55 9.43 0.07 -8.52
N GLU A 56 10.62 0.16 -7.91
CA GLU A 56 11.79 0.74 -8.57
C GLU A 56 12.12 0.03 -9.89
N LYS A 57 11.91 -1.29 -9.95
CA LYS A 57 12.21 -2.11 -11.14
C LYS A 57 11.08 -2.11 -12.16
N ILE A 58 9.82 -2.20 -11.73
CA ILE A 58 8.69 -2.43 -12.64
C ILE A 58 7.91 -1.16 -12.99
N ALA A 59 7.90 -0.16 -12.10
CA ALA A 59 7.11 1.07 -12.25
C ALA A 59 7.67 2.21 -11.38
N PRO A 60 8.90 2.71 -11.68
CA PRO A 60 9.54 3.74 -10.85
C PRO A 60 8.76 5.07 -10.86
N THR A 61 7.95 5.31 -11.89
CA THR A 61 7.05 6.46 -11.96
C THR A 61 5.96 6.40 -10.88
N LEU A 62 5.48 5.21 -10.51
CA LEU A 62 4.49 5.03 -9.46
C LEU A 62 5.01 5.47 -8.09
N LEU A 63 6.31 5.25 -7.82
CA LEU A 63 6.96 5.70 -6.59
C LEU A 63 7.01 7.24 -6.47
N ARG A 64 6.90 7.95 -7.60
CA ARG A 64 6.83 9.40 -7.65
C ARG A 64 5.39 9.93 -7.67
N SER A 65 4.40 9.05 -7.73
CA SER A 65 2.99 9.48 -7.73
C SER A 65 2.62 10.08 -6.38
N PRO A 66 1.84 11.18 -6.37
CA PRO A 66 1.23 11.73 -5.16
C PRO A 66 0.43 10.66 -4.40
N ALA A 67 0.72 10.55 -3.13
CA ALA A 67 0.18 9.56 -2.23
C ALA A 67 -0.24 10.20 -0.91
N TYR A 68 -1.18 9.54 -0.24
CA TYR A 68 -1.62 9.92 1.08
C TYR A 68 -1.55 8.72 2.00
N LEU A 69 -0.66 8.79 2.98
CA LEU A 69 -0.54 7.82 4.05
C LEU A 69 -1.46 8.24 5.21
N LEU A 70 -2.35 7.32 5.56
CA LEU A 70 -3.30 7.39 6.66
C LEU A 70 -2.99 6.27 7.65
N ILE A 71 -2.65 6.64 8.88
CA ILE A 71 -2.53 5.69 10.00
C ILE A 71 -3.27 6.29 11.18
N ASP A 72 -4.45 5.82 11.50
CA ASP A 72 -5.17 6.20 12.72
C ASP A 72 -5.68 4.95 13.47
N ALA A 73 -6.61 5.13 14.41
CA ALA A 73 -7.13 4.05 15.23
C ALA A 73 -8.06 3.10 14.46
N SER A 74 -8.51 3.47 13.27
CA SER A 74 -9.50 2.75 12.46
C SER A 74 -8.96 2.34 11.10
N ASP A 75 -8.01 3.08 10.54
CA ASP A 75 -7.46 2.83 9.21
C ASP A 75 -5.94 2.94 9.17
N CYS A 76 -5.32 2.02 8.44
CA CYS A 76 -3.89 1.93 8.21
C CYS A 76 -3.71 1.67 6.71
N ALA A 77 -3.57 2.73 5.90
CA ALA A 77 -3.59 2.63 4.45
C ALA A 77 -2.79 3.73 3.71
N ILE A 78 -2.40 3.44 2.46
CA ILE A 78 -1.83 4.43 1.53
C ILE A 78 -2.72 4.52 0.30
N TYR A 79 -3.19 5.72 0.04
CA TYR A 79 -3.97 6.09 -1.14
C TYR A 79 -3.06 6.71 -2.18
N LEU A 80 -3.37 6.50 -3.46
CA LEU A 80 -2.74 7.23 -4.54
C LEU A 80 -3.74 8.29 -5.02
N LEU A 81 -3.38 9.55 -4.83
CA LEU A 81 -4.32 10.67 -4.96
C LEU A 81 -4.75 10.95 -6.40
N GLU A 82 -3.88 10.63 -7.36
CA GLU A 82 -4.20 10.78 -8.79
C GLU A 82 -5.25 9.78 -9.27
N TYR A 83 -5.64 8.82 -8.43
CA TYR A 83 -5.97 7.49 -8.89
C TYR A 83 -7.17 6.87 -8.17
N SER A 84 -7.24 7.00 -6.86
CA SER A 84 -8.44 6.71 -6.08
C SER A 84 -8.29 7.34 -4.70
N GLY A 85 -9.13 8.33 -4.42
CA GLY A 85 -9.30 8.84 -3.05
C GLY A 85 -10.16 7.93 -2.18
N GLU A 86 -10.83 6.93 -2.78
CA GLU A 86 -11.82 6.06 -2.13
C GLU A 86 -11.24 4.67 -1.82
N GLU A 87 -10.32 4.16 -2.65
CA GLU A 87 -9.71 2.84 -2.49
C GLU A 87 -8.20 2.96 -2.28
N PRO A 88 -7.65 2.41 -1.19
CA PRO A 88 -6.21 2.47 -0.97
C PRO A 88 -5.48 1.51 -1.90
N ALA A 89 -4.33 1.97 -2.39
CA ALA A 89 -3.41 1.16 -3.19
C ALA A 89 -2.61 0.17 -2.31
N PHE A 90 -2.40 0.53 -1.05
CA PHE A 90 -1.70 -0.30 -0.09
C PHE A 90 -2.44 -0.29 1.24
N TYR A 91 -2.56 -1.47 1.83
CA TYR A 91 -3.11 -1.62 3.17
C TYR A 91 -2.01 -2.04 4.11
N ILE A 92 -1.96 -1.43 5.28
CA ILE A 92 -0.89 -1.61 6.25
C ILE A 92 -1.45 -2.47 7.38
N ASP A 93 -0.85 -3.64 7.58
CA ASP A 93 -1.13 -4.51 8.71
C ASP A 93 -0.39 -3.99 9.95
N CYS A 94 -1.15 -3.26 10.76
CA CYS A 94 -0.72 -2.70 12.02
C CYS A 94 -0.76 -3.79 13.11
N CYS A 95 0.38 -4.40 13.45
CA CYS A 95 0.50 -5.50 14.43
C CYS A 95 0.13 -5.14 15.90
N GLY A 96 -0.67 -4.12 16.15
CA GLY A 96 -0.92 -3.55 17.49
C GLY A 96 -2.36 -3.55 17.97
N THR A 97 -3.39 -3.49 17.12
CA THR A 97 -4.78 -3.49 17.59
C THR A 97 -5.72 -3.96 16.47
N ILE A 98 -6.26 -5.17 16.64
CA ILE A 98 -7.44 -5.78 16.00
C ILE A 98 -7.82 -5.16 14.64
N LEU A 99 -7.28 -5.71 13.54
CA LEU A 99 -7.97 -5.65 12.26
C LEU A 99 -9.13 -6.65 12.31
N GLN A 100 -10.35 -6.14 12.19
CA GLN A 100 -11.51 -6.99 11.92
C GLN A 100 -11.23 -7.86 10.68
N PRO A 101 -11.75 -9.10 10.63
CA PRO A 101 -11.61 -9.94 9.45
C PRO A 101 -12.22 -9.21 8.25
N ARG A 102 -11.41 -8.96 7.22
CA ARG A 102 -11.89 -8.52 5.91
C ARG A 102 -12.93 -9.53 5.43
N ILE A 103 -14.21 -9.17 5.51
CA ILE A 103 -15.27 -9.92 4.84
C ILE A 103 -15.05 -9.68 3.35
N VAL A 104 -14.41 -10.65 2.69
CA VAL A 104 -14.41 -10.73 1.24
C VAL A 104 -15.85 -10.99 0.83
N TYR A 105 -16.53 -9.95 0.36
CA TYR A 105 -17.86 -10.09 -0.22
C TYR A 105 -17.71 -10.84 -1.55
N ILE A 106 -18.09 -12.12 -1.56
CA ILE A 106 -18.26 -12.90 -2.79
C ILE A 106 -19.71 -12.65 -3.23
N PRO A 107 -19.95 -11.90 -4.32
CA PRO A 107 -21.31 -11.73 -4.82
C PRO A 107 -21.88 -13.06 -5.33
N PRO A 108 -23.21 -13.24 -5.28
CA PRO A 108 -23.91 -14.48 -5.63
C PRO A 108 -23.80 -14.85 -7.12
#